data_AF-A0A423S3C1-F1
#
_entry.id   AF-A0A423S3C1-F1
#
_cell.length_a   1.000
_cell.length_b   1.000
_cell.length_c   1.000
_cell.angle_alpha   90.00
_cell.angle_beta   90.00
_cell.angle_gamma   90.00
#
_symmetry.space_group_name_H-M   'P 1'
#
loop_
_entity.id
_entity.type
_entity.pdbx_description
1 polymer ?
#
loop_
_entity_poly.entity_id
_entity_poly.type
_entity_poly.pdbx_seq_one_letter_code
_entity_poly.pdbx_strand_id
1 'polypeptide(L)'
;MNKTCTHCGSEIQRKIHPNTVRPFCNSSCYGLWQRGRKFAEQGKQERPKLSCSVDGCKAEHFGKGFCRPHYLQMAYKPPKTPTAFTTSTPHKCLHCGRAFIAHWANPKYCSMACSGSHRKKPFIIKKGYKKILLPTHPRADAKGYVFEHIIVAEAKIGRPIRDPEEVHHKDFNKLNNSPDNLVVCADHAQHMAYHALPLCSKE
;
A
#
# COMPACT_ATOMS: atom_id res chain seq x y z
N MET A 1 22.44 -14.03 -19.98
CA MET A 1 22.32 -15.50 -19.91
C MET A 1 21.34 -15.85 -18.81
N ASN A 2 20.28 -16.59 -19.15
CA ASN A 2 19.31 -17.04 -18.16
C ASN A 2 19.98 -18.08 -17.28
N LYS A 3 19.92 -17.86 -15.95
CA LYS A 3 20.54 -18.76 -14.98
C LYS A 3 19.60 -19.90 -14.64
N THR A 4 20.14 -21.10 -14.46
CA THR A 4 19.37 -22.28 -14.05
C THR A 4 19.41 -22.45 -12.55
N CYS A 5 18.31 -22.93 -11.97
CA CYS A 5 18.23 -23.20 -10.54
C CYS A 5 19.21 -24.29 -10.14
N THR A 6 20.08 -24.02 -9.16
CA THR A 6 21.08 -24.98 -8.64
C THR A 6 20.44 -26.24 -8.05
N HIS A 7 19.17 -26.18 -7.63
CA HIS A 7 18.49 -27.29 -6.98
C HIS A 7 17.63 -28.12 -7.94
N CYS A 8 16.75 -27.48 -8.71
CA CYS A 8 15.78 -28.17 -9.56
C CYS A 8 16.11 -28.11 -11.06
N GLY A 9 17.16 -27.40 -11.47
CA GLY A 9 17.59 -27.29 -12.88
C GLY A 9 16.73 -26.36 -13.75
N SER A 10 15.57 -25.90 -13.27
CA SER A 10 14.67 -25.04 -14.05
C SER A 10 15.31 -23.69 -14.40
N GLU A 11 15.03 -23.19 -15.60
CA GLU A 11 15.43 -21.84 -16.01
C GLU A 11 14.74 -20.77 -15.16
N ILE A 12 15.52 -19.79 -14.66
CA ILE A 12 15.00 -18.75 -13.78
C ILE A 12 14.58 -17.53 -14.58
N GLN A 13 13.27 -17.28 -14.63
CA GLN A 13 12.65 -16.20 -15.42
C GLN A 13 12.82 -14.79 -14.83
N ARG A 14 13.28 -14.67 -13.57
CA ARG A 14 13.48 -13.37 -12.89
C ARG A 14 14.93 -12.89 -13.02
N LYS A 15 15.13 -11.57 -13.01
CA LYS A 15 16.48 -10.95 -13.01
C LYS A 15 17.25 -11.37 -11.75
N ILE A 16 18.39 -12.04 -11.94
CA ILE A 16 19.33 -12.44 -10.88
C ILE A 16 20.67 -11.76 -11.16
N HIS A 17 21.36 -11.38 -10.09
CA HIS A 17 22.67 -10.74 -10.19
C HIS A 17 23.69 -11.61 -10.96
N PRO A 18 24.50 -11.03 -11.87
CA PRO A 18 25.45 -11.77 -12.70
C PRO A 18 26.49 -12.55 -11.89
N ASN A 19 26.88 -12.09 -10.70
CA ASN A 19 27.83 -12.79 -9.84
C ASN A 19 27.20 -13.84 -8.89
N THR A 20 25.88 -14.09 -8.96
CA THR A 20 25.25 -15.13 -8.14
C THR A 20 25.74 -16.51 -8.59
N VAL A 21 26.60 -17.13 -7.77
CA VAL A 21 27.21 -18.45 -8.02
C VAL A 21 26.19 -19.59 -7.84
N ARG A 22 25.21 -19.42 -6.93
CA ARG A 22 24.18 -20.42 -6.62
C ARG A 22 22.77 -19.83 -6.71
N PRO A 23 22.23 -19.69 -7.92
CA PRO A 23 20.91 -19.11 -8.15
C PRO A 23 19.78 -20.13 -7.88
N PHE A 24 18.69 -19.68 -7.26
CA PHE A 24 17.50 -20.51 -6.98
C PHE A 24 16.23 -19.85 -7.53
N CYS A 25 15.32 -20.66 -8.07
CA CYS A 25 14.07 -20.17 -8.64
C CYS A 25 13.13 -19.55 -7.59
N ASN A 26 13.11 -20.09 -6.36
CA ASN A 26 12.33 -19.59 -5.23
C ASN A 26 12.94 -20.01 -3.87
N SER A 27 12.36 -19.50 -2.77
CA SER A 27 12.77 -19.81 -1.40
C SER A 27 12.65 -21.29 -1.06
N SER A 28 11.70 -22.01 -1.67
CA SER A 28 11.53 -23.45 -1.48
C SER A 28 12.74 -24.23 -1.99
N CYS A 29 13.18 -24.00 -3.24
CA CYS A 29 14.37 -24.67 -3.79
C CYS A 29 15.65 -24.37 -3.01
N TYR A 30 15.80 -23.13 -2.51
CA TYR A 30 16.90 -22.78 -1.61
C TYR A 30 16.87 -23.60 -0.32
N GLY A 31 15.72 -23.65 0.37
CA GLY A 31 15.58 -24.41 1.61
C GLY A 31 15.62 -25.93 1.44
N LEU A 32 15.37 -26.45 0.24
CA LEU A 32 15.52 -27.87 -0.10
C LEU A 32 16.97 -28.24 -0.35
N TRP A 33 17.70 -27.39 -1.08
CA TRP A 33 19.13 -27.53 -1.28
C TRP A 33 19.90 -27.51 0.06
N GLN A 34 19.56 -26.60 0.97
CA GLN A 34 20.14 -26.56 2.33
C GLN A 34 19.93 -27.85 3.13
N ARG A 35 18.86 -28.60 2.86
CA ARG A 35 18.50 -29.84 3.57
C ARG A 35 18.85 -31.11 2.80
N GLY A 36 19.47 -31.00 1.62
CA GLY A 36 19.90 -32.14 0.80
C GLY A 36 18.79 -32.98 0.18
N ARG A 37 17.55 -32.48 0.03
CA ARG A 37 16.40 -33.25 -0.52
C ARG A 37 15.93 -32.69 -1.86
N LYS A 38 15.57 -33.53 -2.83
CA LYS A 38 14.92 -33.12 -4.09
C LYS A 38 13.40 -33.00 -3.92
N PHE A 39 12.75 -32.17 -4.73
CA PHE A 39 11.29 -31.97 -4.66
C PHE A 39 10.49 -33.25 -4.93
N ALA A 40 10.97 -34.10 -5.86
CA ALA A 40 10.37 -35.38 -6.17
C ALA A 40 10.44 -36.42 -5.03
N GLU A 41 11.36 -36.23 -4.07
CA GLU A 41 11.53 -37.10 -2.90
C GLU A 41 10.60 -36.70 -1.74
N GLN A 42 9.73 -35.69 -1.95
CA GLN A 42 8.80 -35.21 -0.94
C GLN A 42 7.44 -35.89 -1.07
N GLY A 43 7.29 -37.04 -0.43
CA GLY A 43 5.95 -37.55 -0.09
C GLY A 43 5.29 -36.65 0.97
N LYS A 44 3.95 -36.57 0.95
CA LYS A 44 3.18 -36.08 2.10
C LYS A 44 3.41 -37.06 3.24
N GLN A 45 4.30 -36.75 4.19
CA GLN A 45 4.41 -37.54 5.41
C GLN A 45 3.09 -37.38 6.18
N GLU A 46 2.34 -38.47 6.32
CA GLU A 46 1.20 -38.52 7.22
C GLU A 46 1.70 -38.31 8.64
N ARG A 47 1.35 -37.15 9.21
CA ARG A 47 1.61 -36.89 10.62
C ARG A 47 0.58 -37.65 11.44
N PRO A 48 0.99 -38.38 12.49
CA PRO A 48 0.03 -39.04 13.36
C PRO A 48 -0.96 -38.00 13.90
N LYS A 49 -2.25 -38.35 13.94
CA LYS A 49 -3.28 -37.51 14.57
C LYS A 49 -3.12 -37.62 16.08
N LEU A 50 -2.50 -36.62 16.71
CA LEU A 50 -2.42 -36.56 18.17
C LEU A 50 -3.78 -36.14 18.75
N SER A 51 -4.12 -36.67 19.92
CA SER A 51 -5.23 -36.20 20.76
C SER A 51 -4.77 -35.09 21.70
N CYS A 52 -5.73 -34.39 22.29
CA CYS A 52 -5.49 -33.40 23.34
C CYS A 52 -4.86 -34.04 24.58
N SER A 53 -3.87 -33.37 25.17
CA SER A 53 -3.21 -33.75 26.43
C SER A 53 -4.04 -33.48 27.69
N VAL A 54 -5.31 -33.07 27.56
CA VAL A 54 -6.18 -32.84 28.72
C VAL A 54 -6.91 -34.13 29.01
N ASP A 55 -6.84 -34.56 30.26
CA ASP A 55 -7.47 -35.79 30.71
C ASP A 55 -8.97 -35.80 30.39
N GLY A 56 -9.46 -36.90 29.81
CA GLY A 56 -10.82 -37.03 29.30
C GLY A 56 -11.13 -36.31 27.96
N CYS A 57 -10.21 -35.54 27.38
CA CYS A 57 -10.45 -34.84 26.10
C CYS A 57 -10.00 -35.65 24.88
N LYS A 58 -10.97 -36.19 24.12
CA LYS A 58 -10.71 -36.95 22.87
C LYS A 58 -10.58 -36.08 21.62
N ALA A 59 -10.61 -34.75 21.76
CA ALA A 59 -10.54 -33.84 20.62
C ALA A 59 -9.17 -33.86 19.95
N GLU A 60 -9.14 -33.61 18.64
CA GLU A 60 -7.90 -33.55 17.86
C GLU A 60 -6.99 -32.41 18.37
N HIS A 61 -5.70 -32.72 18.44
CA HIS A 61 -4.63 -31.78 18.79
C HIS A 61 -4.57 -30.63 17.78
N PHE A 62 -4.51 -29.40 18.29
CA PHE A 62 -4.36 -28.18 17.50
C PHE A 62 -2.95 -27.59 17.63
N GLY A 63 -2.41 -27.53 18.85
CA GLY A 63 -1.09 -26.96 19.11
C GLY A 63 -0.63 -27.08 20.56
N LYS A 64 0.69 -27.17 20.79
CA LYS A 64 1.32 -27.33 22.12
C LYS A 64 0.82 -28.52 22.98
N GLY A 65 0.21 -29.52 22.36
CA GLY A 65 -0.38 -30.67 23.08
C GLY A 65 -1.90 -30.54 23.26
N PHE A 66 -2.49 -29.38 22.99
CA PHE A 66 -3.89 -29.10 23.31
C PHE A 66 -4.78 -29.05 22.07
N CYS A 67 -6.05 -29.45 22.21
CA CYS A 67 -7.07 -29.14 21.22
C CYS A 67 -7.32 -27.64 21.17
N ARG A 68 -7.96 -27.16 20.10
CA ARG A 68 -8.19 -25.72 19.88
C ARG A 68 -8.80 -24.99 21.09
N PRO A 69 -9.86 -25.47 21.76
CA PRO A 69 -10.42 -24.79 22.93
C PRO A 69 -9.44 -24.78 24.12
N HIS A 70 -8.79 -25.90 24.45
CA HIS A 70 -7.82 -25.95 25.55
C HIS A 70 -6.55 -25.12 25.29
N TYR A 71 -6.11 -25.05 24.03
CA TYR A 71 -5.01 -24.17 23.62
C TYR A 71 -5.37 -22.70 23.85
N LEU A 72 -6.58 -22.30 23.45
CA LEU A 72 -7.06 -20.93 23.66
C LEU A 72 -7.23 -20.62 25.14
N GLN A 73 -7.75 -21.54 25.93
CA GLN A 73 -7.90 -21.36 27.37
C GLN A 73 -6.55 -21.22 28.10
N MET A 74 -5.55 -22.05 27.74
CA MET A 74 -4.19 -21.93 28.28
C MET A 74 -3.49 -20.65 27.81
N ALA A 75 -3.67 -20.26 26.54
CA ALA A 75 -3.05 -19.07 25.97
C ALA A 75 -3.72 -17.76 26.42
N TYR A 76 -5.00 -17.81 26.78
CA TYR A 76 -5.77 -16.66 27.19
C TYR A 76 -5.53 -16.34 28.65
N LYS A 77 -4.71 -15.31 28.91
CA LYS A 77 -4.69 -14.64 30.20
C LYS A 77 -5.89 -13.69 30.24
N PRO A 78 -6.83 -13.81 31.22
CA PRO A 78 -7.89 -12.82 31.34
C PRO A 78 -7.26 -11.44 31.57
N PRO A 79 -7.84 -10.36 31.03
CA PRO A 79 -7.41 -9.02 31.39
C PRO A 79 -7.49 -8.87 32.90
N LYS A 80 -6.41 -8.37 33.53
CA LYS A 80 -6.47 -7.92 34.93
C LYS A 80 -7.63 -6.91 35.01
N THR A 81 -8.52 -7.15 35.96
CA THR A 81 -9.77 -6.43 36.34
C THR A 81 -9.99 -5.03 35.74
N PRO A 82 -11.25 -4.62 35.48
CA PRO A 82 -11.55 -3.25 35.08
C PRO A 82 -11.11 -2.30 36.20
N THR A 83 -10.03 -1.56 35.96
CA THR A 83 -9.65 -0.44 36.82
C THR A 83 -10.80 0.54 36.85
N ALA A 84 -11.14 0.98 38.06
CA ALA A 84 -12.21 1.92 38.38
C ALA A 84 -12.45 2.96 37.28
N PHE A 85 -13.72 3.28 37.04
CA PHE A 85 -14.17 4.37 36.16
C PHE A 85 -13.47 5.68 36.56
N THR A 86 -12.31 5.92 35.98
CA THR A 86 -11.67 7.23 36.03
C THR A 86 -12.53 8.11 35.15
N THR A 87 -13.11 9.14 35.75
CA THR A 87 -13.75 10.25 35.03
C THR A 87 -12.67 10.95 34.21
N SER A 88 -12.38 10.41 33.04
CA SER A 88 -11.35 10.89 32.14
C SER A 88 -11.77 12.26 31.60
N THR A 89 -10.96 13.28 31.86
CA THR A 89 -11.18 14.63 31.33
C THR A 89 -11.22 14.60 29.80
N PRO A 90 -12.24 15.18 29.16
CA PRO A 90 -12.33 15.19 27.70
C PRO A 90 -11.22 16.06 27.08
N HIS A 91 -10.54 15.52 26.06
CA HIS A 91 -9.52 16.19 25.28
C HIS A 91 -10.12 16.78 23.99
N LYS A 92 -9.54 17.87 23.49
CA LYS A 92 -9.94 18.49 22.22
C LYS A 92 -9.09 17.96 21.07
N CYS A 93 -9.73 17.45 20.02
CA CYS A 93 -9.02 16.99 18.82
C CYS A 93 -8.41 18.17 18.04
N LEU A 94 -7.11 18.11 17.73
CA LEU A 94 -6.42 19.16 16.95
C LEU A 94 -6.80 19.18 15.46
N HIS A 95 -7.55 18.19 14.97
CA HIS A 95 -7.99 18.14 13.58
C HIS A 95 -9.43 18.65 13.41
N CYS A 96 -10.39 18.05 14.10
CA CYS A 96 -11.82 18.35 13.95
C CYS A 96 -12.40 19.20 15.09
N GLY A 97 -11.62 19.49 16.13
CA GLY A 97 -12.08 20.25 17.30
C GLY A 97 -13.01 19.50 18.26
N ARG A 98 -13.46 18.28 17.91
CA ARG A 98 -14.37 17.47 18.74
C ARG A 98 -13.71 17.08 20.07
N ALA A 99 -14.49 17.16 21.15
CA ALA A 99 -14.12 16.62 22.46
C ALA A 99 -14.18 15.08 22.47
N PHE A 100 -13.15 14.43 23.01
CA PHE A 100 -13.06 12.97 23.09
C PHE A 100 -12.33 12.50 24.35
N ILE A 101 -12.68 11.30 24.80
CA ILE A 101 -12.03 10.63 25.92
C ILE A 101 -10.93 9.72 25.38
N ALA A 102 -9.75 9.76 26.00
CA ALA A 102 -8.68 8.80 25.70
C ALA A 102 -8.16 8.18 27.00
N HIS A 103 -7.75 6.92 26.91
CA HIS A 103 -7.18 6.17 28.04
C HIS A 103 -5.64 6.11 27.98
N TRP A 104 -5.01 6.93 27.13
CA TRP A 104 -3.55 7.05 26.99
C TRP A 104 -3.12 8.51 27.17
N ALA A 105 -1.86 8.73 27.54
CA ALA A 105 -1.34 10.06 27.83
C ALA A 105 -1.26 10.95 26.57
N ASN A 106 -1.63 12.22 26.72
CA ASN A 106 -1.47 13.30 25.73
C ASN A 106 -2.08 13.01 24.34
N PRO A 107 -3.37 12.64 24.25
CA PRO A 107 -3.99 12.35 22.98
C PRO A 107 -4.18 13.63 22.15
N LYS A 108 -3.69 13.65 20.90
CA LYS A 108 -3.80 14.81 20.01
C LYS A 108 -5.03 14.79 19.10
N TYR A 109 -5.52 13.59 18.79
CA TYR A 109 -6.56 13.38 17.79
C TYR A 109 -7.58 12.35 18.28
N CYS A 110 -8.86 12.57 17.98
CA CYS A 110 -9.93 11.68 18.40
C CYS A 110 -9.99 10.34 17.64
N SER A 111 -9.29 10.22 16.51
CA SER A 111 -9.26 9.01 15.69
C SER A 111 -8.04 8.95 14.79
N MET A 112 -7.74 7.76 14.26
CA MET A 112 -6.71 7.59 13.23
C MET A 112 -7.02 8.37 11.95
N ALA A 113 -8.30 8.54 11.61
CA ALA A 113 -8.71 9.38 10.48
C ALA A 113 -8.35 10.86 10.69
N CYS A 114 -8.59 11.40 11.89
CA CYS A 114 -8.21 12.76 12.24
C CYS A 114 -6.69 12.97 12.24
N SER A 115 -5.95 12.02 12.84
CA SER A 115 -4.49 12.01 12.82
C SER A 115 -3.93 11.98 11.39
N GLY A 116 -4.48 11.11 10.54
CA GLY A 116 -4.07 10.99 9.14
C GLY A 116 -4.38 12.24 8.32
N SER A 117 -5.55 12.84 8.54
CA SER A 117 -5.98 14.04 7.82
C SER A 117 -5.19 15.28 8.23
N HIS A 118 -4.87 15.43 9.52
CA HIS A 118 -4.04 16.54 10.00
C HIS A 118 -2.62 16.52 9.43
N ARG A 119 -2.08 15.35 9.07
CA ARG A 119 -0.75 15.22 8.45
C ARG A 119 -0.73 15.54 6.96
N LYS A 120 -1.88 15.69 6.31
CA LYS A 120 -1.93 15.98 4.87
C LYS A 120 -1.47 17.42 4.61
N LYS A 121 -0.65 17.61 3.58
CA LYS A 121 -0.20 18.92 3.14
C LYS A 121 -1.25 19.52 2.19
N PRO A 122 -1.41 20.85 2.14
CA PRO A 122 -2.32 21.50 1.18
C PRO A 122 -1.96 21.17 -0.28
N PHE A 123 -0.67 21.01 -0.58
CA PHE A 123 -0.19 20.56 -1.87
C PHE A 123 1.06 19.67 -1.74
N ILE A 124 1.32 18.88 -2.78
CA ILE A 124 2.52 18.07 -2.93
C ILE A 124 3.06 18.17 -4.36
N ILE A 125 4.37 18.05 -4.53
CA ILE A 125 4.99 17.89 -5.85
C ILE A 125 5.34 16.41 -6.03
N LYS A 126 4.91 15.80 -7.13
CA LYS A 126 5.19 14.40 -7.44
C LYS A 126 5.41 14.21 -8.94
N LYS A 127 6.53 13.58 -9.31
CA LYS A 127 6.93 13.36 -10.72
C LYS A 127 6.93 14.65 -11.58
N GLY A 128 7.30 15.78 -10.97
CA GLY A 128 7.33 17.09 -11.64
C GLY A 128 5.99 17.82 -11.68
N TYR A 129 4.88 17.22 -11.23
CA TYR A 129 3.57 17.88 -11.20
C TYR A 129 3.19 18.32 -9.80
N LYS A 130 2.57 19.50 -9.71
CA LYS A 130 1.93 19.99 -8.48
C LYS A 130 0.53 19.40 -8.34
N LYS A 131 0.24 18.83 -7.16
CA LYS A 131 -1.07 18.28 -6.80
C LYS A 131 -1.64 19.03 -5.60
N ILE A 132 -2.93 19.36 -5.64
CA ILE A 132 -3.65 20.08 -4.58
C ILE A 132 -4.57 19.10 -3.85
N LEU A 133 -4.66 19.25 -2.53
CA LEU A 133 -5.56 18.47 -1.68
C LEU A 133 -7.01 18.96 -1.86
N LEU A 134 -7.79 18.21 -2.62
CA LEU A 134 -9.21 18.42 -2.87
C LEU A 134 -9.96 17.09 -2.75
N PRO A 135 -10.23 16.60 -1.53
CA PRO A 135 -10.74 15.25 -1.29
C PRO A 135 -12.11 14.96 -1.91
N THR A 136 -12.91 15.99 -2.18
CA THR A 136 -14.25 15.90 -2.76
C THR A 136 -14.26 15.96 -4.29
N HIS A 137 -13.11 16.20 -4.92
CA HIS A 137 -13.04 16.35 -6.38
C HIS A 137 -13.19 15.00 -7.08
N PRO A 138 -13.96 14.89 -8.19
CA PRO A 138 -14.17 13.62 -8.89
C PRO A 138 -12.87 12.93 -9.36
N ARG A 139 -11.88 13.73 -9.78
CA ARG A 139 -10.55 13.25 -10.20
C ARG A 139 -9.51 13.18 -9.06
N ALA A 140 -9.95 13.23 -7.79
CA ALA A 140 -9.05 13.08 -6.66
C ALA A 140 -8.52 11.63 -6.58
N ASP A 141 -7.22 11.48 -6.31
CA ASP A 141 -6.67 10.15 -6.04
C ASP A 141 -7.16 9.58 -4.70
N ALA A 142 -6.80 8.33 -4.39
CA ALA A 142 -7.16 7.68 -3.12
C ALA A 142 -6.70 8.46 -1.85
N LYS A 143 -5.78 9.43 -1.98
CA LYS A 143 -5.31 10.29 -0.89
C LYS A 143 -6.03 11.65 -0.87
N GLY A 144 -6.88 11.94 -1.85
CA GLY A 144 -7.64 13.18 -1.98
C GLY A 144 -6.91 14.26 -2.78
N TYR A 145 -5.87 13.92 -3.55
CA TYR A 145 -5.10 14.92 -4.32
C TYR A 145 -5.42 14.88 -5.81
N VAL A 146 -5.57 16.05 -6.40
CA VAL A 146 -5.85 16.29 -7.82
C VAL A 146 -4.66 17.03 -8.45
N PHE A 147 -4.38 16.81 -9.74
CA PHE A 147 -3.36 17.59 -10.44
C PHE A 147 -3.80 19.04 -10.65
N GLU A 148 -2.92 20.00 -10.35
CA GLU A 148 -3.26 21.43 -10.45
C GLU A 148 -3.58 21.86 -11.89
N HIS A 149 -2.82 21.38 -12.88
CA HIS A 149 -3.08 21.69 -14.29
C HIS A 149 -4.48 21.23 -14.75
N ILE A 150 -5.02 20.14 -14.20
CA ILE A 150 -6.37 19.67 -14.51
C ILE A 150 -7.39 20.68 -13.98
N ILE A 151 -7.26 21.09 -12.72
CA ILE A 151 -8.16 22.06 -12.09
C ILE A 151 -8.16 23.38 -12.86
N VAL A 152 -6.97 23.88 -13.21
CA VAL A 152 -6.84 25.14 -13.96
C VAL A 152 -7.41 25.01 -15.37
N ALA A 153 -7.17 23.90 -16.05
CA ALA A 153 -7.72 23.65 -17.38
C ALA A 153 -9.25 23.51 -17.36
N GLU A 154 -9.82 22.79 -16.39
CA GLU A 154 -11.28 22.68 -16.18
C GLU A 154 -11.92 24.04 -15.92
N ALA A 155 -11.31 24.86 -15.07
CA ALA A 155 -11.76 26.21 -14.81
C ALA A 155 -11.70 27.08 -16.07
N LYS A 156 -10.66 26.93 -16.90
CA LYS A 156 -10.50 27.67 -18.17
C LYS A 156 -11.56 27.30 -19.21
N ILE A 157 -11.89 26.01 -19.35
CA ILE A 157 -12.89 25.54 -20.34
C ILE A 157 -14.32 25.60 -19.82
N GLY A 158 -14.52 25.84 -18.51
CA GLY A 158 -15.84 25.94 -17.88
C GLY A 158 -16.58 24.61 -17.74
N ARG A 159 -15.88 23.47 -17.86
CA ARG A 159 -16.46 22.12 -17.73
C ARG A 159 -15.40 21.11 -17.26
N PRO A 160 -15.80 19.94 -16.75
CA PRO A 160 -14.87 18.85 -16.48
C PRO A 160 -14.15 18.40 -17.76
N ILE A 161 -12.88 18.01 -17.60
CA ILE A 161 -12.11 17.32 -18.63
C ILE A 161 -12.67 15.92 -18.75
N ARG A 162 -13.06 15.53 -19.96
CA ARG A 162 -13.65 14.23 -20.27
C ARG A 162 -12.56 13.26 -20.67
N ASP A 163 -12.75 11.97 -20.45
CA ASP A 163 -11.91 10.99 -21.14
C ASP A 163 -12.39 10.94 -22.60
N PRO A 164 -11.51 11.11 -23.62
CA PRO A 164 -10.05 10.89 -23.62
C PRO A 164 -9.17 12.15 -23.63
N GLU A 165 -9.67 13.31 -23.19
CA GLU A 165 -8.96 14.58 -23.24
C GLU A 165 -7.74 14.61 -22.30
N GLU A 166 -6.65 15.22 -22.77
CA GLU A 166 -5.39 15.36 -22.02
C GLU A 166 -4.97 16.84 -21.92
N VAL A 167 -4.28 17.22 -20.83
CA VAL A 167 -3.77 18.59 -20.68
C VAL A 167 -2.28 18.63 -21.02
N HIS A 168 -1.94 19.43 -22.01
CA HIS A 168 -0.59 19.72 -22.45
C HIS A 168 -0.05 21.01 -21.83
N HIS A 169 1.21 21.01 -21.40
CA HIS A 169 1.97 22.20 -21.02
C HIS A 169 2.79 22.68 -22.21
N LYS A 170 2.47 23.85 -22.77
CA LYS A 170 3.15 24.41 -23.96
C LYS A 170 4.65 24.60 -23.74
N ASP A 171 5.04 25.02 -22.55
CA ASP A 171 6.44 25.26 -22.18
C ASP A 171 7.19 24.04 -21.62
N PHE A 172 6.57 22.86 -21.59
CA PHE A 172 7.08 21.62 -20.96
C PHE A 172 7.37 21.69 -19.45
N ASN A 173 7.17 22.85 -18.83
CA ASN A 173 7.32 23.02 -17.41
C ASN A 173 6.02 22.59 -16.72
N LYS A 174 6.03 21.36 -16.22
CA LYS A 174 4.93 20.72 -15.48
C LYS A 174 4.49 21.47 -14.20
N LEU A 175 5.27 22.44 -13.75
CA LEU A 175 4.95 23.31 -12.62
C LEU A 175 4.36 24.67 -13.05
N ASN A 176 4.48 25.07 -14.32
CA ASN A 176 3.84 26.27 -14.85
C ASN A 176 2.38 25.97 -15.22
N ASN A 177 1.51 26.07 -14.22
CA ASN A 177 0.07 25.82 -14.40
C ASN A 177 -0.71 27.10 -14.75
N SER A 178 -0.08 28.10 -15.37
CA SER A 178 -0.80 29.27 -15.89
C SER A 178 -1.86 28.82 -16.92
N PRO A 179 -3.10 29.33 -16.87
CA PRO A 179 -4.15 28.92 -17.80
C PRO A 179 -3.74 29.03 -19.27
N ASP A 180 -2.91 30.02 -19.62
CA ASP A 180 -2.45 30.26 -20.99
C ASP A 180 -1.33 29.32 -21.45
N ASN A 181 -0.62 28.72 -20.50
CA ASN A 181 0.36 27.67 -20.75
C ASN A 181 -0.26 26.27 -20.93
N LEU A 182 -1.56 26.13 -20.63
CA LEU A 182 -2.26 24.86 -20.72
C LEU A 182 -3.11 24.78 -22.01
N VAL A 183 -3.06 23.62 -22.66
CA VAL A 183 -3.93 23.26 -23.78
C VAL A 183 -4.65 21.98 -23.44
N VAL A 184 -5.97 21.95 -23.64
CA VAL A 184 -6.75 20.70 -23.57
C VAL A 184 -6.75 20.08 -24.96
N CYS A 185 -6.10 18.93 -25.07
CA CYS A 185 -6.08 18.10 -26.27
C CYS A 185 -7.31 17.17 -26.25
N ALA A 186 -7.95 16.98 -27.40
CA ALA A 186 -9.11 16.12 -27.58
C ALA A 186 -8.79 14.65 -27.32
N ASP A 187 -7.57 14.21 -27.65
CA ASP A 187 -7.09 12.85 -27.46
C ASP A 187 -5.55 12.81 -27.28
N HIS A 188 -5.05 11.62 -27.02
CA HIS A 188 -3.62 11.35 -26.87
C HIS A 188 -2.81 11.64 -28.15
N ALA A 189 -3.39 11.45 -29.34
CA ALA A 189 -2.70 11.67 -30.60
C ALA A 189 -2.42 13.17 -30.80
N GLN A 190 -3.41 14.02 -30.50
CA GLN A 190 -3.24 15.47 -30.50
C GLN A 190 -2.22 15.91 -29.45
N HIS A 191 -2.27 15.33 -28.24
CA HIS A 191 -1.27 15.61 -27.20
C HIS A 191 0.16 15.26 -27.66
N MET A 192 0.35 14.13 -28.34
CA MET A 192 1.63 13.74 -28.94
C MET A 192 2.05 14.68 -30.08
N ALA A 193 1.11 15.16 -30.88
CA ALA A 193 1.39 16.13 -31.94
C ALA A 193 1.98 17.43 -31.38
N TYR A 194 1.50 17.91 -30.22
CA TYR A 194 2.09 19.08 -29.55
C TYR A 194 3.55 18.85 -29.14
N HIS A 195 3.92 17.63 -28.72
CA HIS A 195 5.32 17.29 -28.45
C HIS A 195 6.19 17.20 -29.71
N ALA A 196 5.60 17.05 -30.89
CA ALA A 196 6.31 16.94 -32.16
C ALA A 196 6.50 18.29 -32.88
N LEU A 197 5.84 19.37 -32.43
CA LEU A 197 5.98 20.69 -33.03
C LEU A 197 7.34 21.34 -32.68
N PRO A 198 8.04 21.98 -33.63
CA PRO A 198 9.35 22.62 -33.40
C PRO A 198 9.29 23.89 -32.53
N LEU A 199 8.11 24.45 -32.29
CA LEU A 199 7.91 25.48 -31.24
C LEU A 199 7.97 24.87 -29.82
N CYS A 200 7.95 23.54 -29.76
CA CYS A 200 7.87 22.70 -28.59
C CYS A 200 9.00 21.62 -28.61
N SER A 201 10.12 21.87 -29.29
CA SER A 201 11.25 20.93 -29.27
C SER A 201 11.98 21.01 -27.92
N LYS A 202 12.15 19.86 -27.27
CA LYS A 202 13.03 19.70 -26.10
C LYS A 202 14.44 20.10 -26.51
N GLU A 203 14.98 21.15 -25.88
CA GLU A 203 16.43 21.28 -25.72
C GLU A 203 16.96 20.18 -24.78
#